data_AF-A2ABE9-F1
#
_entry.id   AF-A2ABE9-F1
#
_cell.length_a   1.000
_cell.length_b   1.000
_cell.length_c   1.000
_cell.angle_alpha   90.00
_cell.angle_beta   90.00
_cell.angle_gamma   90.00
#
_symmetry.space_group_name_H-M   'P 1'
#
loop_
_entity.id
_entity.type
_entity.pdbx_description
1 polymer ?
#
loop_
_entity_poly.entity_id
_entity_poly.type
_entity_poly.pdbx_seq_one_letter_code
_entity_poly.pdbx_strand_id
1 'polypeptide(L)'
;KILFLSSIIPFDCLLTVRALGGLLKFLGRRRIGVELEDYNVSVPILGFKKFMLTHLVNIDQDTYSVLQIFKSESHPSVYKVASGLKEGLSLFGILNRCHCKWGEKLLRLWFTRPTHDLGELSSRLDVIQFFLLPQNLDMAQMLHRLLGHIKNVPLILKRMKLSHTKVSDWQVLYKTVYSALGLRDACRSLPQSIQLFRDIAQEFSDDLHHIASLIGKVYLSPQVDFEGSLAENRFTVLPNIDPEIDEKKRRLMGLPSFLTEVARKELENLDSRIPSCSVIYIPLIGFLLSIPRLPSMVEASDFEINGLDFMFLSEEKLHYRSARTKELDALLG
;
A
#
# COMPACT_ATOMS: atom_id res chain seq x y z
N LYS A 1 -30.05 -23.07 -0.49
CA LYS A 1 -29.82 -21.63 -0.18
C LYS A 1 -30.81 -21.09 0.86
N ILE A 2 -32.12 -21.21 0.67
CA ILE A 2 -33.13 -20.74 1.63
C ILE A 2 -33.02 -21.45 2.99
N LEU A 3 -32.84 -22.78 2.99
CA LEU A 3 -32.63 -23.60 4.21
C LEU A 3 -31.41 -23.19 5.05
N PHE A 4 -30.32 -22.75 4.40
CA PHE A 4 -29.12 -22.23 5.08
C PHE A 4 -29.35 -20.82 5.63
N LEU A 5 -30.13 -20.00 4.92
CA LEU A 5 -30.50 -18.68 5.42
C LEU A 5 -31.44 -18.78 6.62
N SER A 6 -32.40 -19.71 6.60
CA SER A 6 -33.31 -19.94 7.73
C SER A 6 -32.62 -20.55 8.95
N SER A 7 -31.48 -21.22 8.80
CA SER A 7 -30.71 -21.71 9.95
C SER A 7 -29.90 -20.62 10.66
N ILE A 8 -29.66 -19.48 10.00
CA ILE A 8 -28.86 -18.37 10.55
C ILE A 8 -29.74 -17.18 10.93
N ILE A 9 -30.74 -16.90 10.10
CA ILE A 9 -31.62 -15.75 10.20
C ILE A 9 -33.00 -16.25 10.64
N PRO A 10 -33.51 -15.80 11.80
CA PRO A 10 -34.87 -16.09 12.23
C PRO A 10 -35.86 -15.43 11.25
N PHE A 11 -36.48 -16.23 10.37
CA PHE A 11 -37.43 -15.74 9.36
C PHE A 11 -38.77 -15.31 9.95
N ASP A 12 -39.05 -15.73 11.18
CA ASP A 12 -40.09 -15.22 12.07
C ASP A 12 -39.85 -13.75 12.47
N CYS A 13 -38.60 -13.29 12.52
CA CYS A 13 -38.28 -11.89 12.79
C CYS A 13 -38.33 -11.03 11.51
N LEU A 14 -39.54 -10.59 11.16
CA LEU A 14 -39.82 -9.84 9.93
C LEU A 14 -38.96 -8.57 9.76
N LEU A 15 -38.67 -7.85 10.84
CA LEU A 15 -37.87 -6.63 10.79
C LEU A 15 -36.41 -6.92 10.42
N THR A 16 -35.80 -7.96 10.99
CA THR A 16 -34.43 -8.37 10.68
C THR A 16 -34.33 -8.82 9.22
N VAL A 17 -35.30 -9.61 8.73
CA VAL A 17 -35.33 -10.06 7.33
C VAL A 17 -35.46 -8.87 6.37
N ARG A 18 -36.35 -7.91 6.67
CA ARG A 18 -36.53 -6.70 5.85
C ARG A 18 -35.28 -5.82 5.84
N ALA A 19 -34.67 -5.56 7.01
CA ALA A 19 -33.46 -4.77 7.12
C ALA A 19 -32.29 -5.43 6.36
N LEU A 20 -32.13 -6.75 6.51
CA LEU A 20 -31.13 -7.52 5.78
C LEU A 20 -31.37 -7.46 4.27
N GLY A 21 -32.61 -7.70 3.81
CA GLY A 21 -32.96 -7.60 2.40
C GLY A 21 -32.70 -6.21 1.81
N GLY A 22 -33.00 -5.16 2.58
CA GLY A 22 -32.68 -3.78 2.24
C GLY A 22 -31.17 -3.54 2.09
N LEU A 23 -30.38 -4.04 3.05
CA LEU A 23 -28.92 -3.96 2.99
C LEU A 23 -28.36 -4.73 1.79
N LEU A 24 -28.80 -5.97 1.55
CA LEU A 24 -28.35 -6.77 0.40
C LEU A 24 -28.68 -6.10 -0.93
N LYS A 25 -29.89 -5.53 -1.05
CA LYS A 25 -30.29 -4.75 -2.23
C LYS A 25 -29.43 -3.50 -2.41
N PHE A 26 -29.10 -2.80 -1.32
CA PHE A 26 -28.21 -1.65 -1.35
C PHE A 26 -26.79 -2.04 -1.78
N LEU A 27 -26.21 -3.08 -1.17
CA LEU A 27 -24.89 -3.61 -1.51
C LEU A 27 -24.83 -3.99 -3.00
N GLY A 28 -25.84 -4.73 -3.49
CA GLY A 28 -25.93 -5.12 -4.90
C GLY A 28 -26.03 -3.92 -5.85
N ARG A 29 -26.84 -2.91 -5.51
CA ARG A 29 -26.95 -1.67 -6.30
C ARG A 29 -25.66 -0.85 -6.33
N ARG A 30 -24.94 -0.81 -5.22
CA ARG A 30 -23.65 -0.09 -5.10
C ARG A 30 -22.46 -0.91 -5.60
N ARG A 31 -22.65 -2.20 -5.92
CA ARG A 31 -21.61 -3.13 -6.38
C ARG A 31 -20.36 -3.14 -5.48
N ILE A 32 -20.55 -3.03 -4.16
CA ILE A 32 -19.44 -2.90 -3.20
C ILE A 32 -18.52 -4.13 -3.28
N GLY A 33 -17.22 -3.90 -3.39
CA GLY A 33 -16.18 -4.92 -3.55
C GLY A 33 -15.92 -5.36 -4.99
N VAL A 34 -16.86 -5.12 -5.91
CA VAL A 34 -16.81 -5.48 -7.34
C VAL A 34 -17.09 -4.25 -8.22
N GLU A 35 -16.70 -3.06 -7.74
CA GLU A 35 -17.02 -1.77 -8.37
C GLU A 35 -16.45 -1.65 -9.78
N LEU A 36 -15.31 -2.31 -10.02
CA LEU A 36 -14.56 -2.29 -11.28
C LEU A 36 -14.68 -3.59 -12.08
N GLU A 37 -15.48 -4.55 -11.61
CA GLU A 37 -15.69 -5.83 -12.30
C GLU A 37 -16.92 -5.74 -13.22
N ASP A 38 -16.97 -6.62 -14.22
CA ASP A 38 -18.06 -6.69 -15.19
C ASP A 38 -19.44 -6.71 -14.54
N TYR A 39 -20.43 -6.09 -15.21
CA TYR A 39 -21.79 -5.94 -14.68
C TYR A 39 -22.43 -7.26 -14.23
N ASN A 40 -22.03 -8.39 -14.83
CA ASN A 40 -22.54 -9.72 -14.50
C ASN A 40 -21.99 -10.29 -13.17
N VAL A 41 -20.92 -9.71 -12.62
CA VAL A 41 -20.35 -10.14 -11.34
C VAL A 41 -21.21 -9.59 -10.19
N SER A 42 -21.80 -10.49 -9.40
CA SER A 42 -22.54 -10.14 -8.19
C SER A 42 -21.61 -9.84 -7.01
N VAL A 43 -22.04 -9.00 -6.08
CA VAL A 43 -21.32 -8.74 -4.82
C VAL A 43 -21.15 -10.06 -4.03
N PRO A 44 -19.91 -10.48 -3.72
CA PRO A 44 -19.68 -11.71 -2.98
C PRO A 44 -20.04 -11.52 -1.50
N ILE A 45 -20.93 -12.37 -0.99
CA ILE A 45 -21.27 -12.44 0.44
C ILE A 45 -20.59 -13.68 1.00
N LEU A 46 -19.55 -13.48 1.80
CA LEU A 46 -18.74 -14.58 2.35
C LEU A 46 -19.44 -15.36 3.46
N GLY A 47 -20.35 -14.73 4.19
CA GLY A 47 -21.11 -15.40 5.24
C GLY A 47 -22.05 -14.46 5.99
N PHE A 48 -22.96 -15.06 6.75
CA PHE A 48 -23.84 -14.36 7.69
C PHE A 48 -23.47 -14.78 9.11
N LYS A 49 -23.25 -13.79 9.98
CA LYS A 49 -22.97 -14.03 11.40
C LYS A 49 -24.07 -13.39 12.24
N LYS A 50 -24.73 -14.20 13.06
CA LYS A 50 -25.71 -13.71 14.03
C LYS A 50 -24.98 -12.97 15.15
N PHE A 51 -25.51 -11.82 15.55
CA PHE A 51 -24.98 -11.01 16.64
C PHE A 51 -26.08 -10.79 17.67
N MET A 52 -25.77 -11.07 18.94
CA MET A 52 -26.69 -10.94 20.06
C MET A 52 -26.19 -9.80 20.96
N LEU A 53 -27.11 -8.94 21.40
CA LEU A 53 -26.80 -7.84 22.33
C LEU A 53 -26.77 -8.29 23.79
N THR A 54 -27.24 -9.51 24.07
CA THR A 54 -27.47 -10.04 25.42
C THR A 54 -26.21 -10.09 26.27
N HIS A 55 -25.02 -10.17 25.68
CA HIS A 55 -23.74 -10.29 26.39
C HIS A 55 -22.97 -8.98 26.49
N LEU A 56 -23.59 -7.85 26.14
CA LEU A 56 -22.96 -6.55 26.11
C LEU A 56 -23.46 -5.67 27.24
N VAL A 57 -22.59 -4.79 27.72
CA VAL A 57 -22.98 -3.67 28.57
C VAL A 57 -23.66 -2.62 27.70
N ASN A 58 -24.88 -2.23 28.06
CA ASN A 58 -25.57 -1.13 27.39
C ASN A 58 -24.98 0.20 27.88
N ILE A 59 -24.48 1.00 26.95
CA ILE A 59 -23.84 2.30 27.21
C ILE A 59 -24.46 3.31 26.27
N ASP A 60 -24.99 4.40 26.82
CA ASP A 60 -25.56 5.49 26.04
C ASP A 60 -24.46 6.43 25.50
N GLN A 61 -24.85 7.29 24.56
CA GLN A 61 -23.91 8.19 23.89
C GLN A 61 -23.31 9.23 24.85
N ASP A 62 -24.08 9.64 25.87
CA ASP A 62 -23.64 10.60 26.89
C ASP A 62 -22.56 9.98 27.77
N THR A 63 -22.72 8.72 28.21
CA THR A 63 -21.68 8.01 28.97
C THR A 63 -20.39 7.86 28.16
N TYR A 64 -20.46 7.54 26.86
CA TYR A 64 -19.27 7.51 26.00
C TYR A 64 -18.52 8.84 25.97
N SER A 65 -19.27 9.95 25.99
CA SER A 65 -18.73 11.32 25.92
C SER A 65 -18.14 11.75 27.26
N VAL A 66 -18.85 11.51 28.38
CA VAL A 66 -18.43 11.86 29.74
C VAL A 66 -17.19 11.07 30.16
N LEU A 67 -17.15 9.77 29.87
CA LEU A 67 -15.98 8.92 30.15
C LEU A 67 -14.84 9.14 29.14
N GLN A 68 -15.06 9.97 28.12
CA GLN A 68 -14.09 10.25 27.06
C GLN A 68 -13.50 8.96 26.47
N ILE A 69 -14.37 7.97 26.24
CA ILE A 69 -13.96 6.67 25.66
C ILE A 69 -13.33 6.90 24.30
N PHE A 70 -13.96 7.76 23.50
CA PHE A 70 -13.45 8.28 22.24
C PHE A 70 -13.53 9.79 22.25
N LYS A 71 -12.57 10.44 21.60
CA LYS A 71 -12.60 11.88 21.38
C LYS A 71 -12.13 12.16 19.97
N SER A 72 -12.97 12.83 19.19
CA SER A 72 -12.61 13.25 17.84
C SER A 72 -12.13 14.70 17.87
N GLU A 73 -10.89 14.94 17.46
CA GLU A 73 -10.33 16.27 17.33
C GLU A 73 -10.12 16.60 15.84
N SER A 74 -10.60 17.79 15.45
CA SER A 74 -10.36 18.34 14.12
C SER A 74 -8.91 18.75 13.99
N HIS A 75 -8.33 18.51 12.81
CA HIS A 75 -6.99 19.00 12.52
C HIS A 75 -6.96 20.54 12.62
N PRO A 76 -5.95 21.17 13.26
CA PRO A 76 -5.90 22.63 13.45
C PRO A 76 -5.77 23.42 12.13
N SER A 77 -5.34 22.76 11.05
CA SER A 77 -5.36 23.33 9.70
C SER A 77 -6.67 23.04 8.98
N VAL A 78 -7.38 24.11 8.59
CA VAL A 78 -8.63 24.08 7.81
C VAL A 78 -8.47 23.33 6.47
N TYR A 79 -7.29 23.41 5.85
CA TYR A 79 -6.98 22.73 4.58
C TYR A 79 -6.86 21.20 4.69
N LYS A 80 -6.75 20.66 5.91
CA LYS A 80 -6.70 19.20 6.16
C LYS A 80 -7.98 18.67 6.81
N VAL A 81 -9.05 19.47 6.89
CA VAL A 81 -10.34 19.03 7.45
C VAL A 81 -10.94 17.86 6.64
N ALA A 82 -10.69 17.82 5.32
CA ALA A 82 -11.07 16.70 4.46
C ALA A 82 -10.29 15.39 4.75
N SER A 83 -9.17 15.45 5.48
CA SER A 83 -8.37 14.28 5.85
C SER A 83 -8.98 13.46 7.00
N GLY A 84 -10.12 13.90 7.55
CA GLY A 84 -10.83 13.21 8.62
C GLY A 84 -10.49 13.71 10.02
N LEU A 85 -11.35 13.34 10.98
CA LEU A 85 -11.16 13.58 12.41
C LEU A 85 -10.09 12.63 12.94
N LYS A 86 -9.14 13.14 13.72
CA LYS A 86 -8.15 12.31 14.42
C LYS A 86 -8.67 11.99 15.82
N GLU A 87 -8.23 10.84 16.34
CA GLU A 87 -8.45 10.55 17.76
C GLU A 87 -7.64 11.56 18.60
N GLY A 88 -8.34 12.29 19.46
CA GLY A 88 -7.76 13.22 20.43
C GLY A 88 -7.37 12.49 21.73
N LEU A 89 -7.23 13.25 22.81
CA LEU A 89 -6.99 12.69 24.14
C LEU A 89 -8.24 11.96 24.64
N SER A 90 -8.21 10.63 24.61
CA SER A 90 -9.30 9.73 25.02
C SER A 90 -8.75 8.47 25.68
N LEU A 91 -9.61 7.72 26.38
CA LEU A 91 -9.24 6.43 26.97
C LEU A 91 -8.74 5.45 25.88
N PHE A 92 -9.42 5.43 24.73
CA PHE A 92 -8.97 4.63 23.58
C PHE A 92 -7.60 5.09 23.09
N GLY A 93 -7.35 6.40 22.98
CA GLY A 93 -6.08 6.96 22.54
C GLY A 93 -4.91 6.57 23.47
N ILE A 94 -5.16 6.47 24.78
CA ILE A 94 -4.15 6.08 25.78
C ILE A 94 -3.82 4.58 25.67
N LEU A 95 -4.87 3.75 25.58
CA LEU A 95 -4.76 2.29 25.66
C LEU A 95 -4.45 1.63 24.32
N ASN A 96 -4.72 2.29 23.20
CA ASN A 96 -4.41 1.75 21.88
C ASN A 96 -2.89 1.78 21.59
N ARG A 97 -2.23 0.66 21.88
CA ARG A 97 -0.83 0.38 21.54
C ARG A 97 -0.72 -0.74 20.50
N CYS A 98 -1.77 -0.97 19.71
CA CYS A 98 -1.78 -2.03 18.70
C CYS A 98 -0.85 -1.69 17.52
N HIS A 99 -0.07 -2.67 17.07
CA HIS A 99 0.85 -2.51 15.92
C HIS A 99 0.22 -2.83 14.57
N CYS A 100 -0.98 -3.42 14.55
CA CYS A 100 -1.70 -3.75 13.33
C CYS A 100 -3.07 -3.06 13.29
N LYS A 101 -3.52 -2.72 12.08
CA LYS A 101 -4.82 -2.04 11.87
C LYS A 101 -6.02 -2.90 12.27
N TRP A 102 -5.87 -4.22 12.25
CA TRP A 102 -6.90 -5.15 12.70
C TRP A 102 -7.04 -5.14 14.22
N GLY A 103 -5.93 -5.11 14.94
CA GLY A 103 -5.91 -4.96 16.41
C GLY A 103 -6.51 -3.63 16.84
N GLU A 104 -6.14 -2.53 16.19
CA GLU A 104 -6.74 -1.21 16.44
C GLU A 104 -8.27 -1.22 16.27
N LYS A 105 -8.77 -1.84 15.19
CA LYS A 105 -10.22 -1.97 14.93
C LYS A 105 -10.91 -2.86 15.97
N LEU A 106 -10.29 -3.97 16.37
CA LEU A 106 -10.83 -4.88 17.36
C LEU A 106 -10.87 -4.23 18.75
N LEU A 107 -9.80 -3.53 19.15
CA LEU A 107 -9.76 -2.80 20.40
C LEU A 107 -10.83 -1.70 20.43
N ARG A 108 -11.00 -0.97 19.32
CA ARG A 108 -12.09 0.02 19.20
C ARG A 108 -13.44 -0.64 19.38
N LEU A 109 -13.65 -1.82 18.78
CA LEU A 109 -14.88 -2.59 18.96
C LEU A 109 -15.11 -2.99 20.41
N TRP A 110 -14.06 -3.43 21.14
CA TRP A 110 -14.17 -3.75 22.57
C TRP A 110 -14.57 -2.55 23.41
N PHE A 111 -14.08 -1.35 23.08
CA PHE A 111 -14.44 -0.12 23.78
C PHE A 111 -15.87 0.31 23.48
N THR A 112 -16.35 0.11 22.25
CA THR A 112 -17.75 0.40 21.87
C THR A 112 -18.72 -0.69 22.34
N ARG A 113 -18.24 -1.87 22.72
CA ARG A 113 -19.06 -3.02 23.07
C ARG A 113 -18.42 -3.84 24.19
N PRO A 114 -18.37 -3.32 25.43
CA PRO A 114 -17.84 -4.09 26.54
C PRO A 114 -18.70 -5.34 26.76
N THR A 115 -18.03 -6.49 26.89
CA THR A 115 -18.67 -7.77 27.15
C THR A 115 -18.84 -7.95 28.67
N HIS A 116 -19.95 -8.57 29.08
CA HIS A 116 -20.13 -9.04 30.46
C HIS A 116 -20.06 -10.57 30.56
N ASP A 117 -19.73 -11.26 29.46
CA ASP A 117 -19.51 -12.70 29.48
C ASP A 117 -18.25 -13.05 30.28
N LEU A 118 -18.45 -13.72 31.41
CA LEU A 118 -17.37 -14.11 32.31
C LEU A 118 -16.35 -15.03 31.61
N GLY A 119 -16.79 -15.91 30.71
CA GLY A 119 -15.88 -16.81 29.99
C GLY A 119 -14.92 -16.03 29.08
N GLU A 120 -15.46 -15.08 28.31
CA GLU A 120 -14.66 -14.20 27.46
C GLU A 120 -13.75 -13.27 28.27
N LEU A 121 -14.24 -12.73 29.39
CA LEU A 121 -13.45 -11.88 30.28
C LEU A 121 -12.28 -12.63 30.91
N SER A 122 -12.51 -13.83 31.46
CA SER A 122 -11.46 -14.69 32.02
C SER A 122 -10.41 -15.06 30.97
N SER A 123 -10.83 -15.49 29.77
CA SER A 123 -9.92 -15.84 28.68
C SER A 123 -9.02 -14.67 28.26
N ARG A 124 -9.56 -13.44 28.21
CA ARG A 124 -8.76 -12.23 27.94
C ARG A 124 -7.78 -11.93 29.07
N LEU A 125 -8.22 -12.05 30.31
CA LEU A 125 -7.38 -11.78 31.49
C LEU A 125 -6.25 -12.80 31.64
N ASP A 126 -6.45 -14.07 31.29
CA ASP A 126 -5.40 -15.10 31.30
C ASP A 126 -4.22 -14.71 30.40
N VAL A 127 -4.51 -14.22 29.20
CA VAL A 127 -3.49 -13.74 28.24
C VAL A 127 -2.76 -12.51 28.78
N ILE A 128 -3.51 -11.55 29.36
CA ILE A 128 -2.92 -10.34 29.94
C ILE A 128 -2.01 -10.71 31.11
N GLN A 129 -2.48 -11.56 32.02
CA GLN A 129 -1.72 -12.00 33.18
C GLN A 129 -0.42 -12.71 32.77
N PHE A 130 -0.46 -13.52 31.71
CA PHE A 130 0.75 -14.13 31.15
C PHE A 130 1.76 -13.08 30.70
N PHE A 131 1.36 -12.08 29.92
CA PHE A 131 2.28 -11.06 29.40
C PHE A 131 2.66 -9.97 30.39
N LEU A 132 1.99 -9.88 31.55
CA LEU A 132 2.42 -9.02 32.66
C LEU A 132 3.67 -9.55 33.38
N LEU A 133 4.00 -10.84 33.24
CA LEU A 133 5.19 -11.41 33.85
C LEU A 133 6.46 -10.92 33.12
N PRO A 134 7.47 -10.37 33.82
CA PRO A 134 8.67 -9.81 33.17
C PRO A 134 9.42 -10.79 32.27
N GLN A 135 9.43 -12.07 32.62
CA GLN A 135 10.06 -13.15 31.84
C GLN A 135 9.46 -13.32 30.43
N ASN A 136 8.23 -12.85 30.21
CA ASN A 136 7.52 -12.97 28.94
C ASN A 136 7.60 -11.69 28.10
N LEU A 137 8.32 -10.66 28.56
CA LEU A 137 8.40 -9.36 27.88
C LEU A 137 9.06 -9.47 26.50
N ASP A 138 10.16 -10.21 26.38
CA ASP A 138 10.86 -10.40 25.10
C ASP A 138 9.97 -11.12 24.08
N MET A 139 9.19 -12.09 24.55
CA MET A 139 8.19 -12.78 23.76
C MET A 139 7.09 -11.82 23.30
N ALA A 140 6.56 -10.99 24.19
CA ALA A 140 5.58 -9.95 23.82
C ALA A 140 6.13 -9.02 22.74
N GLN A 141 7.36 -8.52 22.91
CA GLN A 141 8.02 -7.64 21.93
C GLN A 141 8.23 -8.34 20.58
N MET A 142 8.58 -9.63 20.58
CA MET A 142 8.68 -10.43 19.35
C MET A 142 7.32 -10.53 18.64
N LEU A 143 6.26 -10.90 19.36
CA LEU A 143 4.90 -10.99 18.81
C LEU A 143 4.42 -9.63 18.28
N HIS A 144 4.70 -8.53 19.00
CA HIS A 144 4.40 -7.17 18.54
C HIS A 144 5.07 -6.83 17.21
N ARG A 145 6.35 -7.19 17.02
CA ARG A 145 7.06 -6.98 15.76
C ARG A 145 6.42 -7.77 14.62
N LEU A 146 6.12 -9.05 14.84
CA LEU A 146 5.46 -9.91 13.85
C LEU A 146 4.07 -9.39 13.46
N LEU A 147 3.26 -8.99 14.43
CA LEU A 147 1.93 -8.40 14.20
C LEU A 147 2.02 -7.10 13.38
N GLY A 148 3.06 -6.29 13.58
CA GLY A 148 3.28 -5.06 12.82
C GLY A 148 3.42 -5.28 11.31
N HIS A 149 3.88 -6.45 10.89
CA HIS A 149 4.03 -6.83 9.50
C HIS A 149 2.75 -7.36 8.85
N ILE A 150 1.74 -7.77 9.63
CA ILE A 150 0.48 -8.29 9.09
C ILE A 150 -0.36 -7.15 8.47
N LYS A 151 -0.56 -7.21 7.15
CA LYS A 151 -1.38 -6.26 6.39
C LYS A 151 -2.63 -6.91 5.80
N ASN A 152 -3.43 -6.12 5.08
CA ASN A 152 -4.67 -6.58 4.44
C ASN A 152 -4.36 -7.36 3.16
N VAL A 153 -4.22 -8.69 3.30
CA VAL A 153 -3.95 -9.61 2.18
C VAL A 153 -5.04 -9.55 1.10
N PRO A 154 -6.35 -9.58 1.39
CA PRO A 154 -7.39 -9.45 0.35
C PRO A 154 -7.23 -8.23 -0.57
N LEU A 155 -6.86 -7.07 -0.01
CA LEU A 155 -6.62 -5.86 -0.83
C LEU A 155 -5.36 -5.97 -1.69
N ILE A 156 -4.33 -6.69 -1.24
CA ILE A 156 -3.13 -6.97 -2.02
C ILE A 156 -3.48 -7.92 -3.17
N LEU A 157 -4.18 -9.01 -2.87
CA LEU A 157 -4.63 -9.98 -3.88
C LEU A 157 -5.57 -9.36 -4.92
N LYS A 158 -6.47 -8.45 -4.52
CA LYS A 158 -7.32 -7.70 -5.46
C LYS A 158 -6.47 -6.88 -6.45
N ARG A 159 -5.43 -6.19 -5.96
CA ARG A 159 -4.52 -5.42 -6.83
C ARG A 159 -3.70 -6.33 -7.75
N MET A 160 -3.32 -7.50 -7.26
CA MET A 160 -2.64 -8.53 -8.06
C MET A 160 -3.52 -9.09 -9.18
N LYS A 161 -4.78 -9.41 -8.89
CA LYS A 161 -5.75 -9.87 -9.90
C LYS A 161 -5.94 -8.84 -11.03
N LEU A 162 -5.87 -7.55 -10.70
CA LEU A 162 -6.04 -6.44 -11.65
C LEU A 162 -4.72 -6.01 -12.33
N SER A 163 -3.62 -6.75 -12.14
CA SER A 163 -2.30 -6.41 -12.68
C SER A 163 -1.77 -5.02 -12.28
N HIS A 164 -2.25 -4.45 -11.17
CA HIS A 164 -1.83 -3.16 -10.62
C HIS A 164 -0.83 -3.32 -9.45
N THR A 165 -0.14 -4.46 -9.40
CA THR A 165 0.74 -4.82 -8.29
C THR A 165 1.99 -3.97 -8.29
N LYS A 166 2.33 -3.41 -7.12
CA LYS A 166 3.63 -2.77 -6.91
C LYS A 166 4.65 -3.76 -6.35
N VAL A 167 5.93 -3.47 -6.52
CA VAL A 167 7.04 -4.20 -5.89
C VAL A 167 6.85 -4.26 -4.37
N SER A 168 6.41 -3.15 -3.77
CA SER A 168 6.11 -3.04 -2.35
C SER A 168 4.95 -3.95 -1.91
N ASP A 169 3.98 -4.25 -2.78
CA ASP A 169 2.89 -5.18 -2.46
C ASP A 169 3.39 -6.62 -2.30
N TRP A 170 4.36 -7.03 -3.12
CA TRP A 170 5.03 -8.34 -2.95
C TRP A 170 5.85 -8.41 -1.67
N GLN A 171 6.60 -7.36 -1.35
CA GLN A 171 7.35 -7.29 -0.09
C GLN A 171 6.42 -7.37 1.12
N VAL A 172 5.29 -6.65 1.08
CA VAL A 172 4.29 -6.68 2.15
C VAL A 172 3.63 -8.06 2.27
N LEU A 173 3.31 -8.69 1.14
CA LEU A 173 2.75 -10.04 1.12
C LEU A 173 3.73 -11.06 1.72
N TYR A 174 4.99 -11.04 1.27
CA TYR A 174 6.07 -11.86 1.81
C TYR A 174 6.20 -11.68 3.33
N LYS A 175 6.36 -10.43 3.80
CA LYS A 175 6.48 -10.13 5.23
C LYS A 175 5.25 -10.57 6.02
N THR A 176 4.04 -10.40 5.48
CA THR A 176 2.79 -10.82 6.15
C THR A 176 2.74 -12.33 6.35
N VAL A 177 3.03 -13.10 5.30
CA VAL A 177 2.94 -14.57 5.34
C VAL A 177 4.02 -15.16 6.24
N TYR A 178 5.26 -14.71 6.15
CA TYR A 178 6.33 -15.18 7.04
C TYR A 178 6.11 -14.76 8.49
N SER A 179 5.54 -13.58 8.74
CA SER A 179 5.19 -13.17 10.10
C SER A 179 4.04 -13.99 10.68
N ALA A 180 3.08 -14.40 9.85
CA ALA A 180 2.00 -15.30 10.28
C ALA A 180 2.55 -16.69 10.68
N LEU A 181 3.50 -17.24 9.91
CA LEU A 181 4.21 -18.46 10.29
C LEU A 181 4.98 -18.29 11.60
N GLY A 182 5.72 -17.19 11.74
CA GLY A 182 6.45 -16.88 12.98
C GLY A 182 5.53 -16.76 14.19
N LEU A 183 4.33 -16.18 14.03
CA LEU A 183 3.32 -16.12 15.10
C LEU A 183 2.81 -17.50 15.48
N ARG A 184 2.51 -18.36 14.50
CA ARG A 184 2.10 -19.74 14.77
C ARG A 184 3.16 -20.48 15.57
N ASP A 185 4.41 -20.41 15.13
CA ASP A 185 5.51 -21.15 15.76
C ASP A 185 5.82 -20.61 17.15
N ALA A 186 5.76 -19.29 17.33
CA ALA A 186 5.84 -18.67 18.65
C ALA A 186 4.70 -19.17 19.55
N CYS A 187 3.44 -19.12 19.10
CA CYS A 187 2.29 -19.59 19.89
C CYS A 187 2.32 -21.08 20.21
N ARG A 188 2.94 -21.92 19.37
CA ARG A 188 3.19 -23.35 19.68
C ARG A 188 4.15 -23.55 20.85
N SER A 189 5.12 -22.65 21.01
CA SER A 189 6.09 -22.68 22.12
C SER A 189 5.54 -22.16 23.45
N LEU A 190 4.38 -21.48 23.43
CA LEU A 190 3.75 -20.91 24.62
C LEU A 190 2.91 -21.94 25.39
N PRO A 191 2.57 -21.67 26.67
CA PRO A 191 1.72 -22.55 27.45
C PRO A 191 0.36 -22.76 26.77
N GLN A 192 0.12 -24.00 26.35
CA GLN A 192 -1.13 -24.37 25.68
C GLN A 192 -2.33 -24.36 26.63
N SER A 193 -2.15 -24.13 27.94
CA SER A 193 -3.24 -23.90 28.89
C SER A 193 -4.07 -22.67 28.52
N ILE A 194 -3.45 -21.65 27.91
CA ILE A 194 -4.13 -20.43 27.46
C ILE A 194 -4.78 -20.70 26.09
N GLN A 195 -6.12 -20.57 26.03
CA GLN A 195 -6.92 -20.91 24.85
C GLN A 195 -6.46 -20.16 23.59
N LEU A 196 -6.21 -18.85 23.68
CA LEU A 196 -5.79 -18.04 22.53
C LEU A 196 -4.53 -18.56 21.84
N PHE A 197 -3.52 -19.01 22.60
CA PHE A 197 -2.28 -19.52 22.02
C PHE A 197 -2.50 -20.85 21.30
N ARG A 198 -3.37 -21.69 21.87
CA ARG A 198 -3.78 -22.95 21.27
C ARG A 198 -4.53 -22.74 19.96
N ASP A 199 -5.48 -21.81 19.95
CA ASP A 199 -6.27 -21.48 18.77
C ASP A 199 -5.36 -20.98 17.64
N ILE A 200 -4.48 -20.02 17.93
CA ILE A 200 -3.51 -19.51 16.94
C ILE A 200 -2.58 -20.62 16.43
N ALA A 201 -2.13 -21.51 17.30
CA ALA A 201 -1.25 -22.63 16.93
C ALA A 201 -1.92 -23.65 15.99
N GLN A 202 -3.26 -23.76 16.04
CA GLN A 202 -4.05 -24.72 15.27
C GLN A 202 -4.66 -24.13 13.98
N GLU A 203 -5.05 -22.85 13.99
CA GLU A 203 -5.71 -22.18 12.86
C GLU A 203 -4.82 -22.07 11.61
N PHE A 204 -3.51 -21.91 11.80
CA PHE A 204 -2.57 -21.83 10.69
C PHE A 204 -2.19 -23.22 10.17
N SER A 205 -2.88 -23.66 9.10
CA SER A 205 -2.65 -24.95 8.43
C SER A 205 -1.27 -25.08 7.76
N ASP A 206 -0.91 -26.30 7.37
CA ASP A 206 0.30 -26.57 6.59
C ASP A 206 0.25 -25.95 5.19
N ASP A 207 -0.93 -25.62 4.67
CA ASP A 207 -1.06 -24.90 3.40
C ASP A 207 -0.39 -23.53 3.45
N LEU A 208 -0.38 -22.87 4.62
CA LEU A 208 0.29 -21.59 4.77
C LEU A 208 1.81 -21.74 4.58
N HIS A 209 2.40 -22.85 5.01
CA HIS A 209 3.82 -23.12 4.74
C HIS A 209 4.09 -23.26 3.24
N HIS A 210 3.23 -23.99 2.54
CA HIS A 210 3.37 -24.17 1.10
C HIS A 210 3.26 -22.82 0.37
N ILE A 211 2.25 -22.00 0.73
CA ILE A 211 2.06 -20.65 0.20
C ILE A 211 3.27 -19.75 0.51
N ALA A 212 3.79 -19.80 1.74
CA ALA A 212 4.98 -19.05 2.12
C ALA A 212 6.21 -19.45 1.30
N SER A 213 6.38 -20.76 1.05
CA SER A 213 7.47 -21.27 0.21
C SER A 213 7.34 -20.76 -1.23
N LEU A 214 6.14 -20.76 -1.81
CA LEU A 214 5.91 -20.24 -3.16
C LEU A 214 6.20 -18.73 -3.25
N ILE A 215 5.67 -17.95 -2.30
CA ILE A 215 5.91 -16.50 -2.26
C ILE A 215 7.39 -16.21 -2.00
N GLY A 216 8.03 -17.00 -1.14
CA GLY A 216 9.47 -16.91 -0.86
C GLY A 216 10.31 -17.22 -2.08
N LYS A 217 9.98 -18.25 -2.86
CA LYS A 217 10.67 -18.58 -4.12
C LYS A 217 10.58 -17.45 -5.15
N VAL A 218 9.43 -16.77 -5.23
CA VAL A 218 9.24 -15.63 -6.13
C VAL A 218 9.99 -14.39 -5.62
N TYR A 219 9.85 -14.09 -4.32
CA TYR A 219 10.45 -12.89 -3.71
C TYR A 219 11.98 -12.97 -3.59
N LEU A 220 12.51 -14.17 -3.32
CA LEU A 220 13.96 -14.44 -3.27
C LEU A 220 14.47 -15.02 -4.59
N SER A 221 13.68 -14.95 -5.67
CA SER A 221 14.10 -15.45 -6.97
C SER A 221 15.38 -14.72 -7.38
N PRO A 222 16.43 -15.45 -7.80
CA PRO A 222 17.67 -14.84 -8.26
C PRO A 222 17.47 -14.04 -9.55
N GLN A 223 16.26 -14.02 -10.11
CA GLN A 223 15.92 -13.29 -11.33
C GLN A 223 15.46 -11.85 -11.08
N VAL A 224 14.94 -11.53 -9.89
CA VAL A 224 14.31 -10.24 -9.61
C VAL A 224 15.13 -9.46 -8.59
N ASP A 225 15.57 -8.28 -8.97
CA ASP A 225 16.27 -7.35 -8.09
C ASP A 225 15.24 -6.57 -7.25
N PHE A 226 14.71 -7.17 -6.17
CA PHE A 226 13.73 -6.49 -5.33
C PHE A 226 14.28 -5.22 -4.65
N GLU A 227 15.59 -5.14 -4.42
CA GLU A 227 16.22 -3.98 -3.78
C GLU A 227 16.28 -2.80 -4.75
N GLY A 228 16.82 -2.99 -5.95
CA GLY A 228 16.77 -1.99 -7.02
C GLY A 228 15.34 -1.68 -7.46
N SER A 229 14.45 -2.67 -7.45
CA SER A 229 13.05 -2.48 -7.83
C SER A 229 12.29 -1.55 -6.88
N LEU A 230 12.64 -1.56 -5.59
CA LEU A 230 12.06 -0.66 -4.60
C LEU A 230 12.59 0.77 -4.78
N ALA A 231 13.87 0.92 -5.12
CA ALA A 231 14.49 2.23 -5.37
C ALA A 231 13.94 2.89 -6.65
N GLU A 232 13.78 2.12 -7.72
CA GLU A 232 13.22 2.60 -9.00
C GLU A 232 11.69 2.62 -9.01
N ASN A 233 11.03 2.08 -7.98
CA ASN A 233 9.58 1.86 -7.92
C ASN A 233 9.02 1.13 -9.17
N ARG A 234 9.82 0.22 -9.73
CA ARG A 234 9.52 -0.58 -10.93
C ARG A 234 10.24 -1.92 -10.81
N PHE A 235 9.65 -3.00 -11.31
CA PHE A 235 10.35 -4.30 -11.32
C PHE A 235 11.60 -4.24 -12.21
N THR A 236 12.74 -4.55 -11.61
CA THR A 236 14.04 -4.69 -12.25
C THR A 236 14.49 -6.14 -12.17
N VAL A 237 14.97 -6.65 -13.29
CA VAL A 237 15.62 -7.97 -13.38
C VAL A 237 17.08 -7.84 -12.90
N LEU A 238 17.63 -8.84 -12.23
CA LEU A 238 19.05 -8.85 -11.87
C LEU A 238 19.94 -8.92 -13.14
N PRO A 239 21.23 -8.53 -13.05
CA PRO A 239 22.16 -8.69 -14.19
C PRO A 239 22.40 -10.16 -14.53
N ASN A 240 22.67 -10.44 -15.80
CA ASN A 240 23.02 -11.74 -16.39
C ASN A 240 21.86 -12.77 -16.48
N ILE A 241 20.61 -12.33 -16.35
CA ILE A 241 19.42 -13.19 -16.57
C ILE A 241 18.90 -13.06 -17.98
N ASP A 242 18.87 -11.83 -18.51
CA ASP A 242 18.41 -11.54 -19.85
C ASP A 242 19.43 -10.62 -20.53
N PRO A 243 20.22 -11.15 -21.47
CA PRO A 243 21.24 -10.38 -22.17
C PRO A 243 20.68 -9.16 -22.92
N GLU A 244 19.45 -9.22 -23.40
CA GLU A 244 18.82 -8.14 -24.15
C GLU A 244 18.40 -6.99 -23.22
N ILE A 245 17.82 -7.33 -22.06
CA ILE A 245 17.51 -6.34 -21.01
C ILE A 245 18.79 -5.70 -20.48
N ASP A 246 19.84 -6.50 -20.26
CA ASP A 246 21.11 -6.01 -19.76
C ASP A 246 21.80 -5.07 -20.75
N GLU A 247 21.76 -5.39 -22.05
CA GLU A 247 22.27 -4.50 -23.09
C GLU A 247 21.49 -3.17 -23.11
N LYS A 248 20.15 -3.22 -23.07
CA LYS A 248 19.30 -2.04 -23.02
C LYS A 248 19.56 -1.18 -21.77
N LYS A 249 19.71 -1.80 -20.60
CA LYS A 249 20.08 -1.11 -19.36
C LYS A 249 21.46 -0.47 -19.46
N ARG A 250 22.44 -1.17 -20.04
CA ARG A 250 23.80 -0.65 -20.24
C ARG A 250 23.80 0.58 -21.14
N ARG A 251 23.05 0.53 -22.25
CA ARG A 251 22.86 1.69 -23.15
C ARG A 251 22.21 2.85 -22.42
N LEU A 252 21.17 2.60 -21.61
CA LEU A 252 20.49 3.63 -20.83
C LEU A 252 21.40 4.26 -19.76
N MET A 253 22.18 3.47 -19.03
CA MET A 253 23.12 3.98 -18.02
C MET A 253 24.27 4.78 -18.64
N GLY A 254 24.69 4.43 -19.86
CA GLY A 254 25.71 5.18 -20.62
C GLY A 254 25.16 6.44 -21.33
N LEU A 255 23.84 6.62 -21.37
CA LEU A 255 23.23 7.73 -22.08
C LEU A 255 23.63 9.10 -21.51
N PRO A 256 23.68 9.35 -20.18
CA PRO A 256 24.04 10.66 -19.66
C PRO A 256 25.46 11.12 -20.02
N SER A 257 26.45 10.22 -19.95
CA SER A 257 27.83 10.54 -20.33
C SER A 257 27.94 10.78 -21.84
N PHE A 258 27.24 9.98 -22.65
CA PHE A 258 27.16 10.18 -24.08
C PHE A 258 26.48 11.51 -24.46
N LEU A 259 25.34 11.85 -23.84
CA LEU A 259 24.65 13.13 -24.05
C LEU A 259 25.51 14.32 -23.62
N THR A 260 26.32 14.17 -22.57
CA THR A 260 27.27 15.21 -22.14
C THR A 260 28.34 15.45 -23.20
N GLU A 261 28.86 14.39 -23.82
CA GLU A 261 29.83 14.51 -24.92
C GLU A 261 29.20 15.11 -26.19
N VAL A 262 27.95 14.76 -26.50
CA VAL A 262 27.19 15.42 -27.59
C VAL A 262 27.00 16.89 -27.28
N ALA A 263 26.59 17.26 -26.07
CA ALA A 263 26.43 18.65 -25.65
C ALA A 263 27.75 19.45 -25.78
N ARG A 264 28.89 18.84 -25.41
CA ARG A 264 30.22 19.44 -25.56
C ARG A 264 30.56 19.74 -27.02
N LYS A 265 30.34 18.77 -27.91
CA LYS A 265 30.60 18.94 -29.34
C LYS A 265 29.58 19.84 -30.05
N GLU A 266 28.38 20.00 -29.52
CA GLU A 266 27.41 20.99 -30.01
C GLU A 266 27.84 22.40 -29.58
N LEU A 267 28.32 22.56 -28.34
CA LEU A 267 28.84 23.83 -27.84
C LEU A 267 30.02 24.36 -28.66
N GLU A 268 30.90 23.48 -29.15
CA GLU A 268 32.02 23.85 -30.04
C GLU A 268 31.57 24.42 -31.40
N ASN A 269 30.39 24.00 -31.89
CA ASN A 269 29.83 24.47 -33.15
C ASN A 269 28.91 25.69 -32.99
N LEU A 270 28.54 26.02 -31.75
CA LEU A 270 27.71 27.15 -31.43
C LEU A 270 28.52 28.44 -31.36
N ASP A 271 27.84 29.59 -31.46
CA ASP A 271 28.47 30.89 -31.34
C ASP A 271 29.16 31.03 -29.96
N SER A 272 30.38 31.55 -29.96
CA SER A 272 31.17 31.91 -28.77
C SER A 272 30.44 32.72 -27.69
N ARG A 273 29.31 33.36 -28.04
CA ARG A 273 28.44 34.09 -27.11
C ARG A 273 27.62 33.18 -26.19
N ILE A 274 27.49 31.89 -26.52
CA ILE A 274 26.69 30.93 -25.75
C ILE A 274 27.57 30.31 -24.65
N PRO A 275 27.26 30.54 -23.36
CA PRO A 275 28.14 30.14 -22.26
C PRO A 275 28.04 28.65 -21.91
N SER A 276 26.90 28.02 -22.17
CA SER A 276 26.66 26.61 -21.84
C SER A 276 25.52 26.03 -22.66
N CYS A 277 25.51 24.71 -22.77
CA CYS A 277 24.50 23.96 -23.51
C CYS A 277 24.22 22.63 -22.80
N SER A 278 22.97 22.18 -22.79
CA SER A 278 22.59 20.86 -22.29
C SER A 278 21.69 20.12 -23.29
N VAL A 279 21.89 18.82 -23.43
CA VAL A 279 20.98 17.97 -24.21
C VAL A 279 20.02 17.28 -23.26
N ILE A 280 18.72 17.42 -23.51
CA ILE A 280 17.65 16.85 -22.68
C ILE A 280 16.74 15.96 -23.52
N TYR A 281 16.08 15.00 -22.90
CA TYR A 281 15.03 14.19 -23.53
C TYR A 281 13.69 14.50 -22.88
N ILE A 282 12.68 14.85 -23.69
CA ILE A 282 11.32 15.07 -23.22
C ILE A 282 10.40 14.02 -23.88
N PRO A 283 9.70 13.18 -23.10
CA PRO A 283 8.73 12.22 -23.64
C PRO A 283 7.73 12.90 -24.59
N LEU A 284 7.43 12.25 -25.72
CA LEU A 284 6.58 12.74 -26.83
C LEU A 284 7.19 13.86 -27.71
N ILE A 285 8.27 14.52 -27.29
CA ILE A 285 8.93 15.57 -28.09
C ILE A 285 10.27 15.09 -28.68
N GLY A 286 11.05 14.32 -27.91
CA GLY A 286 12.35 13.80 -28.31
C GLY A 286 13.54 14.47 -27.61
N PHE A 287 14.74 14.27 -28.15
CA PHE A 287 15.98 14.91 -27.72
C PHE A 287 16.04 16.36 -28.20
N LEU A 288 16.39 17.26 -27.29
CA LEU A 288 16.43 18.69 -27.50
C LEU A 288 17.73 19.29 -26.98
N LEU A 289 18.19 20.32 -27.67
CA LEU A 289 19.30 21.16 -27.26
C LEU A 289 18.76 22.35 -26.46
N SER A 290 19.12 22.45 -25.19
CA SER A 290 18.72 23.52 -24.29
C SER A 290 19.86 24.51 -24.12
N ILE A 291 19.57 25.79 -24.38
CA ILE A 291 20.52 26.90 -24.34
C ILE A 291 19.95 27.99 -23.42
N PRO A 292 20.74 28.58 -22.50
CA PRO A 292 20.26 29.69 -21.67
C PRO A 292 19.94 30.90 -22.54
N ARG A 293 18.84 31.59 -22.22
CA ARG A 293 18.48 32.84 -22.90
C ARG A 293 19.57 33.88 -22.65
N LEU A 294 20.14 34.41 -23.73
CA LEU A 294 21.10 35.51 -23.63
C LEU A 294 20.36 36.83 -23.41
N PRO A 295 20.94 37.79 -22.66
CA PRO A 295 20.34 39.12 -22.48
C PRO A 295 20.07 39.88 -23.79
N SER A 296 20.77 39.50 -24.87
CA SER A 296 20.61 40.06 -26.20
C SER A 296 19.42 39.50 -27.00
N MET A 297 18.74 38.45 -26.50
CA MET A 297 17.64 37.78 -27.20
C MET A 297 16.29 38.26 -26.66
N VAL A 298 15.75 39.32 -27.27
CA VAL A 298 14.54 40.03 -26.78
C VAL A 298 13.33 39.72 -27.66
N GLU A 299 13.51 39.65 -28.98
CA GLU A 299 12.46 39.40 -29.96
C GLU A 299 12.48 37.97 -30.50
N ALA A 300 11.37 37.52 -31.10
CA ALA A 300 11.23 36.17 -31.63
C ALA A 300 12.22 35.85 -32.75
N SER A 301 12.65 36.87 -33.51
CA SER A 301 13.70 36.76 -34.53
C SER A 301 15.08 36.49 -33.95
N ASP A 302 15.33 36.89 -32.69
CA ASP A 302 16.63 36.68 -32.04
C ASP A 302 16.82 35.22 -31.58
N PHE A 303 15.75 34.41 -31.63
CA PHE A 303 15.78 32.99 -31.32
C PHE A 303 16.14 32.13 -32.53
N GLU A 304 16.20 32.69 -33.74
CA GLU A 304 16.61 31.94 -34.93
C GLU A 304 18.13 31.81 -34.99
N ILE A 305 18.63 30.59 -34.76
CA ILE A 305 20.06 30.27 -34.87
C ILE A 305 20.26 29.38 -36.10
N ASN A 306 21.19 29.75 -36.98
CA ASN A 306 21.47 28.99 -38.19
C ASN A 306 21.84 27.52 -37.88
N GLY A 307 21.06 26.59 -38.43
CA GLY A 307 21.25 25.15 -38.23
C GLY A 307 20.54 24.55 -37.02
N LEU A 308 19.76 25.35 -36.28
CA LEU A 308 18.92 24.92 -35.17
C LEU A 308 17.45 25.26 -35.42
N ASP A 309 16.56 24.29 -35.22
CA ASP A 309 15.11 24.52 -35.29
C ASP A 309 14.59 24.87 -33.89
N PHE A 310 14.08 26.08 -33.71
CA PHE A 310 13.47 26.49 -32.44
C PHE A 310 12.16 25.73 -32.16
N MET A 311 12.01 25.23 -30.92
CA MET A 311 10.82 24.49 -30.49
C MET A 311 9.98 25.30 -29.50
N PHE A 312 10.55 25.67 -28.35
CA PHE A 312 9.85 26.45 -27.33
C PHE A 312 10.83 27.10 -26.33
N LEU A 313 10.33 28.10 -25.60
CA LEU A 313 11.00 28.76 -24.48
C LEU A 313 10.35 28.31 -23.17
N SER A 314 11.14 27.87 -22.19
CA SER A 314 10.66 27.51 -20.85
C SER A 314 11.70 27.91 -19.80
N GLU A 315 11.27 28.56 -18.71
CA GLU A 315 12.14 28.93 -17.58
C GLU A 315 13.48 29.61 -17.98
N GLU A 316 13.42 30.61 -18.88
CA GLU A 316 14.61 31.31 -19.41
C GLU A 316 15.61 30.42 -20.18
N LYS A 317 15.16 29.24 -20.66
CA LYS A 317 15.91 28.34 -21.54
C LYS A 317 15.20 28.15 -22.87
N LEU A 318 15.95 28.32 -23.94
CA LEU A 318 15.52 28.11 -25.30
C LEU A 318 15.80 26.65 -25.70
N HIS A 319 14.80 25.96 -26.21
CA HIS A 319 14.89 24.57 -26.63
C HIS A 319 14.86 24.45 -28.15
N TYR A 320 15.86 23.78 -28.70
CA TYR A 320 16.09 23.63 -30.14
C TYR A 320 16.21 22.15 -30.54
N ARG A 321 15.97 21.86 -31.82
CA ARG A 321 16.42 20.62 -32.46
C ARG A 321 17.60 20.92 -33.36
N SER A 322 18.71 20.20 -33.16
CA SER A 322 19.85 20.22 -34.07
C SER A 322 19.83 19.00 -34.98
N ALA A 323 20.68 18.99 -36.02
CA ALA A 323 20.85 17.82 -36.87
C ALA A 323 21.21 16.57 -36.05
N ARG A 324 22.04 16.73 -35.01
CA ARG A 324 22.46 15.64 -34.13
C ARG A 324 21.35 15.19 -33.19
N THR A 325 20.53 16.10 -32.64
CA THR A 325 19.40 15.67 -31.80
C THR A 325 18.33 14.92 -32.59
N LYS A 326 18.13 15.25 -33.88
CA LYS A 326 17.27 14.48 -34.79
C LYS A 326 17.82 13.08 -35.08
N GLU A 327 19.13 12.94 -35.22
CA GLU A 327 19.80 11.64 -35.37
C GLU A 327 19.68 10.80 -34.08
N LEU A 328 19.82 11.43 -32.91
CA LEU A 328 19.59 10.78 -31.63
C LEU A 328 18.15 10.27 -31.48
N ASP A 329 17.15 11.05 -31.90
CA ASP A 329 15.75 10.61 -31.93
C ASP A 329 15.55 9.39 -32.85
N ALA A 330 16.21 9.34 -34.01
CA ALA A 330 16.09 8.20 -34.92
C ALA A 330 16.76 6.91 -34.39
N LEU A 331 17.82 7.05 -33.59
CA LEU A 331 18.61 5.91 -33.09
C LEU A 331 18.14 5.40 -31.71
N LEU A 332 17.63 6.29 -30.86
CA LEU A 332 17.36 6.03 -29.44
C LEU A 332 15.94 6.39 -28.99
N GLY A 333 15.18 7.13 -29.81
CA GLY A 333 13.84 7.65 -29.50
C GLY A 333 12.70 6.64 -29.66
#